data_AF-A0A424JY09-F1
#
_entry.id   AF-A0A424JY09-F1
#
_cell.length_a   1.000
_cell.length_b   1.000
_cell.length_c   1.000
_cell.angle_alpha   90.00
_cell.angle_beta   90.00
_cell.angle_gamma   90.00
#
_symmetry.space_group_name_H-M   'P 1'
#
loop_
_entity.id
_entity.type
_entity.pdbx_description
1 polymer ?
#
loop_
_entity_poly.entity_id
_entity_poly.type
_entity_poly.pdbx_seq_one_letter_code
_entity_poly.pdbx_strand_id
1 'polypeptide(L)'
;MSFLSRSLGLVLIGASLPLGLGPVQEARAQVSDARQRAVNVARMRAEAINGGLSRYRAARCMYGTSVGGGDCLVTTDDGYTFRFDGGAPGWQEAGAPPTVETELKISSDGRQVEAEIYNGPPR
;
A
#
# COMPACT_ATOMS: atom_id res chain seq x y z
N MET A 1 -48.99 -66.87 3.06
CA MET A 1 -47.73 -66.25 3.54
C MET A 1 -46.73 -66.33 2.40
N SER A 2 -46.13 -65.19 2.02
CA SER A 2 -44.77 -65.09 1.44
C SER A 2 -44.53 -65.65 0.02
N PHE A 3 -43.84 -65.03 -0.94
CA PHE A 3 -42.99 -63.83 -0.99
C PHE A 3 -42.67 -63.48 -2.48
N LEU A 4 -42.15 -62.26 -2.68
CA LEU A 4 -41.12 -61.85 -3.67
C LEU A 4 -41.52 -61.58 -5.14
N SER A 5 -41.41 -60.31 -5.53
CA SER A 5 -40.64 -59.98 -6.74
C SER A 5 -39.94 -58.62 -6.59
N ARG A 6 -38.66 -58.61 -6.96
CA ARG A 6 -37.62 -57.62 -6.65
C ARG A 6 -37.67 -56.46 -7.66
N SER A 7 -37.66 -55.22 -7.17
CA SER A 7 -37.42 -54.04 -8.03
C SER A 7 -35.92 -53.82 -8.20
N LEU A 8 -35.48 -53.78 -9.46
CA LEU A 8 -34.12 -53.50 -9.91
C LEU A 8 -33.82 -52.00 -9.69
N GLY A 9 -32.88 -51.68 -8.80
CA GLY A 9 -32.32 -50.33 -8.67
C GLY A 9 -31.19 -50.12 -9.66
N LEU A 10 -31.36 -49.19 -10.60
CA LEU A 10 -30.33 -48.77 -11.55
C LEU A 10 -29.47 -47.67 -10.91
N VAL A 11 -28.21 -47.99 -10.60
CA VAL A 11 -27.20 -47.03 -10.13
C VAL A 11 -26.47 -46.48 -11.36
N LEU A 12 -26.61 -45.19 -11.65
CA LEU A 12 -25.78 -44.50 -12.64
C LEU A 12 -24.61 -43.81 -11.91
N ILE A 13 -23.42 -44.29 -12.22
CA ILE A 13 -22.13 -43.87 -11.68
C ILE A 13 -21.70 -42.56 -12.37
N GLY A 14 -21.33 -41.57 -11.57
CA GLY A 14 -20.91 -40.24 -12.04
C GLY A 14 -19.53 -40.22 -12.69
N ALA A 15 -19.37 -39.31 -13.65
CA ALA A 15 -18.09 -38.90 -14.20
C ALA A 15 -17.91 -37.41 -13.92
N SER A 16 -17.11 -37.08 -12.90
CA SER A 16 -16.72 -35.71 -12.58
C SER A 16 -15.37 -35.42 -13.22
N LEU A 17 -15.33 -34.57 -14.26
CA LEU A 17 -14.08 -33.99 -14.77
C LEU A 17 -13.64 -32.86 -13.83
N PRO A 18 -12.42 -32.88 -13.25
CA PRO A 18 -11.90 -31.69 -12.59
C PRO A 18 -11.37 -30.74 -13.67
N LEU A 19 -12.11 -29.67 -13.95
CA LEU A 19 -11.56 -28.48 -14.60
C LEU A 19 -10.59 -27.83 -13.60
N GLY A 20 -9.30 -28.14 -13.74
CA GLY A 20 -8.22 -27.49 -13.01
C GLY A 20 -8.03 -26.05 -13.46
N LEU A 21 -8.85 -25.14 -12.96
CA LEU A 21 -8.58 -23.71 -12.91
C LEU A 21 -7.94 -23.40 -11.56
N GLY A 22 -6.64 -23.65 -11.43
CA GLY A 22 -5.87 -23.09 -10.32
C GLY A 22 -5.77 -21.57 -10.51
N PRO A 23 -6.02 -20.74 -9.47
CA PRO A 23 -5.83 -19.31 -9.60
C PRO A 23 -4.33 -19.02 -9.79
N VAL A 24 -3.98 -18.38 -10.91
CA VAL A 24 -2.70 -17.69 -11.07
C VAL A 24 -2.77 -16.45 -10.19
N GLN A 25 -2.44 -16.62 -8.91
CA GLN A 25 -2.30 -15.50 -8.00
C GLN A 25 -0.86 -14.98 -8.15
N GLU A 26 -0.65 -14.00 -9.02
CA GLU A 26 0.53 -13.13 -8.90
C GLU A 26 0.46 -12.49 -7.51
N ALA A 27 1.23 -13.05 -6.57
CA ALA A 27 1.35 -12.53 -5.23
C ALA A 27 2.04 -11.17 -5.31
N ARG A 28 1.27 -10.11 -5.56
CA ARG A 28 1.65 -8.76 -5.13
C ARG A 28 2.00 -8.90 -3.65
N ALA A 29 3.28 -8.79 -3.30
CA ALA A 29 3.72 -8.89 -1.93
C ALA A 29 2.86 -7.93 -1.10
N GLN A 30 2.11 -8.48 -0.14
CA GLN A 30 1.20 -7.69 0.67
C GLN A 30 2.02 -6.60 1.39
N VAL A 31 1.56 -5.36 1.29
CA VAL A 31 2.19 -4.22 1.98
C VAL A 31 2.06 -4.45 3.48
N SER A 32 3.19 -4.67 4.17
CA SER A 32 3.21 -4.86 5.62
C SER A 32 2.56 -3.69 6.36
N ASP A 33 1.88 -3.96 7.48
CA ASP A 33 1.28 -2.92 8.33
C ASP A 33 2.30 -1.88 8.80
N ALA A 34 3.56 -2.29 9.02
CA ALA A 34 4.65 -1.38 9.36
C ALA A 34 4.89 -0.34 8.27
N ARG A 35 4.94 -0.76 7.00
CA ARG A 35 5.05 0.17 5.85
C ARG A 35 3.85 1.10 5.73
N GLN A 36 2.63 0.61 5.98
CA GLN A 36 1.41 1.45 5.96
C GLN A 36 1.43 2.50 7.07
N ARG A 37 1.94 2.16 8.26
CA ARG A 37 2.18 3.14 9.32
C ARG A 37 3.28 4.12 8.93
N ALA A 38 4.37 3.62 8.35
CA ALA A 38 5.52 4.44 8.02
C ALA A 38 5.20 5.56 7.03
N VAL A 39 4.44 5.27 5.97
CA VAL A 39 4.00 6.31 5.01
C VAL A 39 3.10 7.36 5.68
N ASN A 40 2.25 6.96 6.63
CA ASN A 40 1.43 7.89 7.39
C ASN A 40 2.27 8.77 8.33
N VAL A 41 3.23 8.19 9.05
CA VAL A 41 4.15 8.93 9.93
C VAL A 41 4.97 9.93 9.11
N ALA A 42 5.56 9.51 7.99
CA ALA A 42 6.33 10.38 7.10
C ALA A 42 5.49 11.54 6.56
N ARG A 43 4.28 11.26 6.06
CA ARG A 43 3.36 12.30 5.54
C ARG A 43 3.00 13.31 6.62
N MET A 44 2.54 12.85 7.79
CA MET A 44 2.15 13.74 8.88
C MET A 44 3.33 14.57 9.39
N ARG A 45 4.53 13.98 9.46
CA ARG A 45 5.75 14.70 9.82
C ARG A 45 6.03 15.84 8.85
N ALA A 46 6.03 15.56 7.54
CA ALA A 46 6.27 16.57 6.51
C ALA A 46 5.22 17.68 6.52
N GLU A 47 3.95 17.33 6.69
CA GLU A 47 2.86 18.31 6.82
C GLU A 47 3.04 19.18 8.07
N ALA A 48 3.46 18.61 9.19
CA ALA A 48 3.70 19.37 10.42
C ALA A 48 4.88 20.34 10.32
N ILE A 49 6.04 19.91 9.80
CA ILE A 49 7.24 20.77 9.73
C ILE A 49 7.14 21.87 8.67
N ASN A 50 6.33 21.67 7.63
CA ASN A 50 6.16 22.65 6.55
C ASN A 50 4.95 23.58 6.77
N GLY A 51 4.54 23.78 8.03
CA GLY A 51 3.54 24.80 8.41
C GLY A 51 2.09 24.32 8.46
N GLY A 52 1.87 23.00 8.45
CA GLY A 52 0.55 22.38 8.59
C GLY A 52 -0.26 22.35 7.30
N LEU A 53 -1.42 21.68 7.37
CA LEU A 53 -2.29 21.43 6.22
C LEU A 53 -2.87 22.69 5.54
N SER A 54 -2.82 23.84 6.21
CA SER A 54 -3.23 25.13 5.63
C SER A 54 -2.14 25.78 4.76
N ARG A 55 -0.90 25.28 4.83
CA ARG A 55 0.27 25.82 4.14
C ARG A 55 0.95 24.81 3.23
N TYR A 56 0.85 23.52 3.55
CA TYR A 56 1.56 22.47 2.85
C TYR A 56 0.71 21.20 2.68
N ARG A 57 0.87 20.56 1.52
CA ARG A 57 0.36 19.22 1.21
C ARG A 57 1.47 18.43 0.52
N ALA A 58 1.75 17.23 1.05
CA ALA A 58 2.68 16.30 0.44
C ALA A 58 2.18 15.81 -0.93
N ALA A 59 3.07 15.25 -1.75
CA ALA A 59 2.71 14.68 -3.04
C ALA A 59 1.73 13.49 -2.91
N ARG A 60 0.90 13.31 -3.94
CA ARG A 60 -0.17 12.29 -4.05
C ARG A 60 0.27 10.87 -3.71
N CYS A 61 1.50 10.49 -4.07
CA CYS A 61 2.08 9.18 -3.73
C CYS A 61 2.02 8.86 -2.23
N MET A 62 2.17 9.86 -1.36
CA MET A 62 2.13 9.71 0.11
C MET A 62 0.73 9.43 0.65
N TYR A 63 -0.31 9.60 -0.17
CA TYR A 63 -1.70 9.23 0.17
C TYR A 63 -2.05 7.81 -0.30
N GLY A 64 -1.17 7.15 -1.08
CA GLY A 64 -1.28 5.75 -1.48
C GLY A 64 -0.90 4.79 -0.35
N THR A 65 -1.66 4.81 0.76
CA THR A 65 -1.35 4.00 1.95
C THR A 65 -1.46 2.49 1.68
N SER A 66 -2.41 2.08 0.85
CA SER A 66 -2.59 0.67 0.43
C SER A 66 -1.41 0.12 -0.37
N VAL A 67 -0.63 1.00 -1.02
CA VAL A 67 0.61 0.67 -1.72
C VAL A 67 1.87 1.08 -0.93
N GLY A 68 1.70 1.53 0.31
CA GLY A 68 2.80 1.85 1.22
C GLY A 68 3.70 3.00 0.76
N GLY A 69 3.13 4.00 0.08
CA GLY A 69 3.86 5.17 -0.44
C GLY A 69 4.29 5.07 -1.91
N GLY A 70 4.18 3.87 -2.52
CA GLY A 70 4.41 3.67 -3.95
C GLY A 70 5.73 4.26 -4.43
N ASP A 71 5.66 5.14 -5.43
CA ASP A 71 6.82 5.78 -6.06
C ASP A 71 7.63 6.69 -5.12
N CYS A 72 7.09 7.04 -3.95
CA CYS A 72 7.78 7.89 -2.98
C CYS A 72 8.56 7.09 -1.92
N LEU A 73 8.50 5.76 -1.96
CA LEU A 73 9.34 4.88 -1.16
C LEU A 73 10.66 4.63 -1.88
N VAL A 74 11.78 5.01 -1.25
CA VAL A 74 13.13 4.90 -1.83
C VAL A 74 13.78 3.56 -1.47
N THR A 75 13.73 3.14 -0.21
CA THR A 75 14.30 1.88 0.27
C THR A 75 13.58 1.36 1.51
N THR A 76 13.70 0.05 1.74
CA THR A 76 13.18 -0.67 2.92
C THR A 76 14.24 -1.45 3.71
N ASP A 77 15.52 -1.23 3.45
CA ASP A 77 16.60 -2.10 3.95
C ASP A 77 16.85 -1.97 5.46
N ASP A 78 16.83 -0.74 5.97
CA ASP A 78 17.02 -0.42 7.39
C ASP A 78 15.97 0.61 7.82
N GLY A 79 14.71 0.16 7.91
CA GLY A 79 13.56 1.06 8.05
C GLY A 79 12.99 1.48 6.69
N TYR A 80 12.18 2.54 6.68
CA TYR A 80 11.52 3.03 5.46
C TYR A 80 11.99 4.43 5.14
N THR A 81 12.63 4.62 3.99
CA THR A 81 13.01 5.96 3.51
C THR A 81 12.02 6.43 2.46
N PHE A 82 11.40 7.58 2.70
CA PHE A 82 10.52 8.23 1.74
C PHE A 82 11.16 9.51 1.23
N ARG A 83 11.08 9.75 -0.08
CA ARG A 83 11.45 11.02 -0.71
C ARG A 83 10.30 11.49 -1.59
N PHE A 84 9.84 12.72 -1.35
CA PHE A 84 8.67 13.25 -2.04
C PHE A 84 8.65 14.78 -2.01
N ASP A 85 8.00 15.33 -3.02
CA ASP A 85 7.72 16.76 -3.11
C ASP A 85 6.48 17.16 -2.32
N GLY A 86 6.33 18.45 -2.09
CA GLY A 86 5.08 19.07 -1.68
C GLY A 86 5.06 20.58 -1.90
N GLY A 87 3.89 21.15 -1.66
CA GLY A 87 3.62 22.55 -1.94
C GLY A 87 2.34 23.04 -1.29
N ALA A 88 1.88 24.23 -1.68
CA ALA A 88 0.63 24.81 -1.18
C ALA A 88 -0.57 23.86 -1.40
N PRO A 89 -1.61 23.91 -0.55
CA PRO A 89 -2.78 23.06 -0.76
C PRO A 89 -3.37 23.22 -2.16
N GLY A 90 -3.54 22.09 -2.88
CA GLY A 90 -4.02 22.07 -4.26
C GLY A 90 -2.92 22.23 -5.34
N TRP A 91 -1.64 22.26 -4.97
CA TRP A 91 -0.54 22.53 -5.92
C TRP A 91 -0.50 21.55 -7.11
N GLN A 92 -0.76 20.27 -6.88
CA GLN A 92 -0.72 19.26 -7.97
C GLN A 92 -1.91 19.41 -8.91
N GLU A 93 -3.09 19.66 -8.38
CA GLU A 93 -4.32 19.87 -9.14
C GLU A 93 -4.24 21.16 -9.97
N ALA A 94 -3.56 22.17 -9.44
CA ALA A 94 -3.30 23.43 -10.13
C ALA A 94 -2.13 23.35 -11.13
N GLY A 95 -1.37 22.25 -11.17
CA GLY A 95 -0.15 22.13 -11.98
C GLY A 95 0.97 23.10 -11.55
N ALA A 96 0.93 23.58 -10.31
CA ALA A 96 1.96 24.44 -9.76
C ALA A 96 3.24 23.62 -9.48
N PRO A 97 4.43 24.24 -9.53
CA PRO A 97 5.65 23.54 -9.12
C PRO A 97 5.63 23.26 -7.60
N PRO A 98 6.30 22.18 -7.14
CA PRO A 98 6.50 21.97 -5.73
C PRO A 98 7.42 23.04 -5.14
N THR A 99 7.28 23.30 -3.84
CA THR A 99 8.08 24.30 -3.12
C THR A 99 9.08 23.66 -2.15
N VAL A 100 8.83 22.41 -1.75
CA VAL A 100 9.69 21.67 -0.80
C VAL A 100 9.81 20.22 -1.27
N GLU A 101 11.03 19.69 -1.28
CA GLU A 101 11.30 18.25 -1.25
C GLU A 101 11.61 17.83 0.19
N THR A 102 11.03 16.70 0.59
CA THR A 102 11.22 16.11 1.92
C THR A 102 11.74 14.68 1.77
N GLU A 103 12.79 14.34 2.51
CA GLU A 103 13.35 12.99 2.61
C GLU A 103 13.43 12.57 4.08
N LEU A 104 12.68 11.53 4.45
CA LEU A 104 12.55 11.06 5.84
C LEU A 104 12.87 9.58 5.95
N LYS A 105 13.62 9.21 7.00
CA LYS A 105 13.79 7.83 7.45
C LYS A 105 12.84 7.55 8.60
N ILE A 106 12.06 6.49 8.46
CA ILE A 106 11.11 6.00 9.47
C ILE A 106 11.57 4.64 9.98
N SER A 107 11.38 4.40 11.28
CA SER A 107 11.72 3.14 11.92
C SER A 107 11.09 1.93 11.24
N SER A 108 11.74 0.77 11.38
CA SER A 108 11.30 -0.50 10.78
C SER A 108 9.92 -0.98 11.26
N ASP A 109 9.48 -0.56 12.44
CA ASP A 109 8.11 -0.81 12.94
C ASP A 109 7.06 0.21 12.40
N GLY A 110 7.54 1.24 11.69
CA GLY A 110 6.77 2.30 11.07
C GLY A 110 6.24 3.37 12.02
N ARG A 111 6.79 3.49 13.24
CA ARG A 111 6.20 4.31 14.31
C ARG A 111 6.92 5.62 14.58
N GLN A 112 8.21 5.73 14.24
CA GLN A 112 9.03 6.88 14.63
C GLN A 112 9.81 7.43 13.44
N VAL A 113 9.95 8.76 13.42
CA VAL A 113 10.89 9.42 12.52
C VAL A 113 12.29 9.23 13.11
N GLU A 114 13.14 8.49 12.42
CA GLU A 114 14.53 8.28 12.82
C GLU A 114 15.43 9.40 12.33
N ALA A 115 15.17 9.91 11.11
CA ALA A 115 15.93 11.02 10.55
C ALA A 115 15.08 11.86 9.59
N GLU A 116 15.31 13.17 9.64
CA GLU A 116 14.95 14.11 8.59
C GLU A 116 16.20 14.31 7.73
N ILE A 117 16.33 13.52 6.65
CA ILE A 117 17.51 13.51 5.79
C ILE A 117 17.56 14.82 4.99
N TYR A 118 16.40 15.30 4.53
CA TYR A 118 16.28 16.55 3.80
C TYR A 118 14.88 17.18 3.98
N ASN A 119 14.83 18.51 4.09
CA ASN A 119 13.58 19.28 3.99
C ASN A 119 13.91 20.71 3.51
N GLY A 120 13.76 20.95 2.21
CA GLY A 120 14.18 22.22 1.59
C GLY A 120 13.74 22.34 0.14
N PRO A 121 14.28 23.31 -0.62
CA PRO A 121 13.95 23.47 -2.05
C PRO A 121 14.15 22.17 -2.83
N PRO A 122 13.31 21.86 -3.84
CA PRO A 122 13.49 20.66 -4.66
C PRO A 122 14.90 20.58 -5.28
N ARG A 123 15.49 19.37 -5.33
CA ARG A 123 16.87 19.10 -5.79
C ARG A 123 16.90 18.50 -7.20
#